data_AF-A0A521LBQ7-F1
#
_entry.id   AF-A0A521LBQ7-F1
#
_cell.length_a   1.000
_cell.length_b   1.000
_cell.length_c   1.000
_cell.angle_alpha   90.00
_cell.angle_beta   90.00
_cell.angle_gamma   90.00
#
_symmetry.space_group_name_H-M   'P 1'
#
loop_
_entity.id
_entity.type
_entity.pdbx_description
1 polymer ?
#
loop_
_entity_poly.entity_id
_entity_poly.type
_entity_poly.pdbx_seq_one_letter_code
_entity_poly.pdbx_strand_id
1 'polypeptide(L)' 'MPVSNTSGSLSPKRAILCSRAHAERVADRIFTSRQSACIIRTGDPIQPYRAVAEASSQDEVEVLLCV' A
#
# COMPACT_ATOMS: atom_id res chain seq x y z
N MET A 1 -16.00 -27.17 -1.99
CA MET A 1 -14.77 -27.24 -1.17
C MET A 1 -14.31 -25.80 -0.95
N PRO A 2 -14.47 -25.20 0.23
CA PRO A 2 -13.91 -23.87 0.49
C PRO A 2 -12.39 -24.01 0.54
N VAL A 3 -11.69 -23.23 -0.28
CA VAL A 3 -10.24 -23.11 -0.23
C VAL A 3 -9.90 -22.40 1.07
N SER A 4 -9.51 -23.15 2.08
CA SER A 4 -8.89 -22.62 3.30
C SER A 4 -7.57 -21.98 2.88
N ASN A 5 -7.60 -20.69 2.54
CA ASN A 5 -6.40 -19.90 2.28
C ASN A 5 -5.60 -19.94 3.58
N THR A 6 -4.60 -20.80 3.59
CA THR A 6 -3.63 -20.91 4.66
C THR A 6 -3.12 -19.50 4.90
N SER A 7 -3.20 -19.08 6.15
CA SER A 7 -2.34 -18.09 6.79
C SER A 7 -0.87 -18.55 6.72
N GLY A 8 -0.42 -18.94 5.53
CA GLY A 8 0.96 -19.23 5.21
C GLY A 8 1.66 -17.89 5.22
N SER A 9 2.48 -17.70 6.25
CA SER A 9 3.36 -16.54 6.41
C SER A 9 3.79 -16.00 5.05
N LEU A 10 3.37 -14.77 4.74
CA LEU A 10 3.84 -14.07 3.54
C LEU A 10 5.35 -14.22 3.48
N SER A 11 5.90 -14.49 2.28
CA SER A 11 7.36 -14.60 2.15
C SER A 11 8.02 -13.35 2.76
N PRO A 12 9.21 -13.46 3.38
CA PRO A 12 9.86 -12.32 4.03
C PRO A 12 9.98 -11.09 3.11
N LYS A 13 10.17 -11.33 1.81
CA LYS A 13 10.19 -10.29 0.78
C LYS A 13 8.84 -9.56 0.64
N ARG A 14 7.72 -10.29 0.68
CA ARG A 14 6.37 -9.69 0.66
C ARG A 14 6.08 -8.92 1.94
N ALA A 15 6.48 -9.44 3.10
CA ALA A 15 6.35 -8.71 4.36
C ALA A 15 7.04 -7.33 4.29
N ILE A 16 8.21 -7.24 3.63
CA ILE A 16 8.92 -5.98 3.43
C ILE A 16 8.24 -5.10 2.38
N LEU A 17 7.98 -5.63 1.17
CA LEU A 17 7.45 -4.84 0.04
C LEU A 17 6.02 -4.37 0.25
N CYS A 18 5.22 -5.12 0.99
CA CYS A 18 3.84 -4.78 1.28
C CYS A 18 3.70 -4.16 2.68
N SER A 19 4.80 -3.79 3.33
CA SER A 19 4.77 -3.06 4.61
C SER A 19 4.37 -1.60 4.40
N ARG A 20 3.77 -1.03 5.44
CA ARG A 20 3.52 0.42 5.53
C ARG A 20 4.79 1.25 5.29
N ALA A 21 5.90 0.89 5.93
CA ALA A 21 7.16 1.61 5.78
C ALA A 21 7.75 1.55 4.37
N HIS A 22 7.42 0.51 3.58
CA HIS A 22 7.75 0.51 2.16
C HIS A 22 6.83 1.44 1.37
N ALA A 23 5.51 1.40 1.64
CA ALA A 23 4.55 2.30 1.01
C ALA A 23 4.87 3.78 1.27
N GLU A 24 5.27 4.14 2.50
CA GLU A 24 5.71 5.50 2.85
C GLU A 24 6.91 5.94 2.01
N ARG A 25 7.96 5.11 1.91
CA ARG A 25 9.12 5.42 1.06
C ARG A 25 8.76 5.58 -0.42
N VAL A 26 7.79 4.81 -0.92
CA VAL A 26 7.31 4.95 -2.30
C VAL A 26 6.50 6.25 -2.45
N ALA A 27 5.63 6.58 -1.49
CA ALA A 27 4.86 7.82 -1.49
C ALA A 27 5.76 9.05 -1.44
N ASP A 28 6.79 9.06 -0.60
CA ASP A 28 7.80 10.14 -0.54
C ASP A 28 8.53 10.30 -1.87
N ARG A 29 8.83 9.18 -2.55
CA ARG A 29 9.48 9.22 -3.87
C ARG A 29 8.56 9.79 -4.95
N ILE A 30 7.27 9.43 -4.93
CA ILE A 30 6.26 10.03 -5.81
C ILE A 30 6.15 11.52 -5.51
N PHE A 31 6.07 11.90 -4.24
CA PHE A 31 6.00 13.28 -3.81
C PHE A 31 7.20 14.11 -4.25
N THR A 32 8.41 13.56 -4.13
CA THR A 32 9.66 14.19 -4.58
C THR A 32 9.65 14.50 -6.08
N SER A 33 8.86 13.75 -6.88
CA SER A 33 8.66 14.02 -8.31
C SER A 33 7.64 15.13 -8.61
N ARG A 34 7.23 15.91 -7.60
CA ARG A 34 6.20 16.97 -7.66
C ARG A 34 4.80 16.48 -8.03
N GLN A 35 4.49 15.24 -7.66
CA GLN A 35 3.14 14.70 -7.74
C GLN A 35 2.54 14.63 -6.34
N SER A 36 1.22 14.74 -6.23
CA SER A 36 0.54 14.28 -5.02
C SER A 36 0.83 12.79 -4.82
N ALA A 37 0.86 12.36 -3.57
CA ALA A 37 1.00 10.95 -3.23
C ALA A 37 0.06 10.59 -2.09
N CYS A 38 -0.44 9.37 -2.09
CA CYS A 38 -1.23 8.87 -0.99
C CYS A 38 -0.97 7.39 -0.76
N ILE A 39 -1.19 6.94 0.47
CA ILE A 39 -1.11 5.55 0.88
C ILE A 39 -2.53 5.07 1.12
N ILE A 40 -2.90 3.99 0.45
CA ILE A 40 -4.22 3.36 0.51
C ILE A 40 -4.11 2.06 1.31
N ARG A 41 -5.08 1.84 2.20
CA ARG A 41 -5.36 0.53 2.79
C ARG A 41 -6.27 -0.24 1.85
N THR A 42 -5.80 -1.40 1.40
CA THR A 42 -6.51 -2.17 0.36
C THR A 42 -7.49 -3.19 0.93
N GLY A 43 -7.36 -3.53 2.22
CA GLY A 43 -8.05 -4.67 2.85
C GLY A 43 -7.57 -6.04 2.37
N ASP A 44 -6.66 -6.11 1.37
CA ASP A 44 -6.07 -7.37 0.90
C ASP A 44 -4.94 -7.81 1.84
N PRO A 45 -5.05 -8.97 2.50
CA PRO A 45 -3.99 -9.47 3.38
C PRO A 45 -2.66 -9.71 2.65
N ILE A 46 -2.65 -9.86 1.32
CA ILE A 46 -1.44 -10.03 0.52
C ILE A 46 -0.75 -8.69 0.20
N GLN A 47 -1.51 -7.60 0.08
CA GLN A 47 -0.99 -6.28 -0.23
C GLN A 47 -1.73 -5.21 0.58
N PRO A 48 -1.55 -5.17 1.91
CA PRO A 48 -2.36 -4.32 2.78
C PRO A 48 -2.21 -2.82 2.51
N TYR A 49 -1.05 -2.39 2.00
CA TYR A 49 -0.75 -0.99 1.71
C TYR A 49 -0.31 -0.79 0.26
N ARG A 50 -0.77 0.31 -0.35
CA ARG A 50 -0.38 0.72 -1.69
C ARG A 50 -0.14 2.23 -1.74
N ALA A 51 0.99 2.64 -2.30
CA ALA A 51 1.24 4.05 -2.59
C ALA A 51 0.85 4.39 -4.04
N VAL A 52 0.08 5.45 -4.24
CA VAL A 52 -0.38 5.92 -5.56
C VAL A 52 -0.34 7.44 -5.64
N ALA A 53 -0.31 7.99 -6.85
CA ALA A 53 -0.29 9.44 -7.09
C ALA A 53 -1.69 10.09 -6.94
N GLU A 54 -2.73 9.34 -7.25
CA GLU A 54 -4.14 9.71 -7.09
C GLU A 54 -4.90 8.54 -6.48
N ALA A 55 -5.73 8.83 -5.47
CA ALA A 55 -6.71 7.91 -4.92
C ALA A 55 -8.05 8.09 -5.63
N SER A 56 -8.78 6.99 -5.79
CA SER A 56 -10.18 7.00 -6.18
C SER A 56 -11.09 7.31 -4.99
N SER A 57 -12.31 7.76 -5.24
CA SER A 57 -13.31 8.05 -4.18
C SER A 57 -13.69 6.82 -3.34
N GLN A 58 -13.35 5.62 -3.81
CA GLN A 58 -13.62 4.34 -3.15
C GLN A 58 -12.43 3.84 -2.31
N ASP A 59 -11.28 4.51 -2.37
CA ASP A 59 -10.07 4.07 -1.68
C ASP A 59 -10.04 4.54 -0.22
N GLU A 60 -9.64 3.65 0.69
CA GLU A 60 -9.40 4.00 2.09
C GLU A 60 -8.01 4.65 2.22
N VAL A 61 -7.96 5.97 2.06
CA VAL A 61 -6.73 6.76 2.17
C VAL A 61 -6.29 6.86 3.63
N GLU A 62 -5.10 6.35 3.92
CA GLU A 62 -4.49 6.43 5.24
C GLU A 62 -3.57 7.64 5.40
N VAL A 63 -2.82 7.99 4.34
CA VAL A 63 -1.92 9.14 4.33
C VAL A 63 -2.08 9.87 3.00
N LEU A 64 -2.17 11.19 3.04
CA LEU A 64 -2.19 12.06 1.88
C LEU A 64 -1.04 13.07 1.96
N LEU A 65 -0.23 13.14 0.91
CA LEU A 65 0.86 14.09 0.69
C LEU A 65 0.46 14.99 -0.49
N CYS A 66 0.17 16.25 -0.20
CA CYS A 66 -0.18 17.28 -1.19
C CYS A 66 1.02 18.17 -1.47
N VAL A 67 1.19 18.55 -2.74
CA VAL A 67 2.18 19.55 -3.19
C VAL A 67 1.67 20.97 -2.97
#